data_AF-A0A382J0C9-F1
#
_entry.id   AF-A0A382J0C9-F1
#
_cell.length_a   1.000
_cell.length_b   1.000
_cell.length_c   1.000
_cell.angle_alpha   90.00
_cell.angle_beta   90.00
_cell.angle_gamma   90.00
#
_symmetry.space_group_name_H-M   'P 1'
#
loop_
_entity.id
_entity.type
_entity.pdbx_description
1 polymer ?
#
loop_
_entity_poly.entity_id
_entity_poly.type
_entity_poly.pdbx_seq_one_letter_code
_entity_poly.pdbx_strand_id
1 'polypeptide(L)'
;MNRRDFLKHSVVVSGGLALTGLGSTNLSGCKQSPSFKISLAEWSLHRSIQNGEIDHLDFCSIANNKFGISAVEYVNTFFFDKAEDPKYLKEMKTRADHHNVKSLLIMCDNEGNLGNPDAAKRIQAVENHYKWTEAAKFLGCHSIRVNARSEGSYTNQIELAADGLRRLTEFGESIGINTIVE
;
A
#
# COMPACT_ATOMS: atom_id res chain seq x y z
N MET A 1 -4.87 5.19 -43.41
CA MET A 1 -5.69 6.38 -43.05
C MET A 1 -5.35 6.77 -41.62
N ASN A 2 -4.69 7.93 -41.45
CA ASN A 2 -4.09 8.38 -40.20
C ASN A 2 -4.98 9.44 -39.54
N ARG A 3 -5.10 9.41 -38.20
CA ARG A 3 -5.91 10.35 -37.38
C ARG A 3 -5.56 11.84 -37.56
N ARG A 4 -4.44 12.14 -38.22
CA ARG A 4 -3.91 13.50 -38.42
C ARG A 4 -4.49 14.23 -39.64
N ASP A 5 -5.14 13.52 -40.56
CA ASP A 5 -5.68 14.13 -41.78
C ASP A 5 -7.10 14.71 -41.56
N PHE A 6 -7.84 14.22 -40.56
CA PHE A 6 -9.20 14.67 -40.25
C PHE A 6 -9.24 16.08 -39.63
N LEU A 7 -8.20 16.48 -38.91
CA LEU A 7 -8.15 17.79 -38.22
C LEU A 7 -7.74 18.95 -39.15
N LYS A 8 -7.36 18.70 -40.40
CA LYS A 8 -6.90 19.74 -41.33
C LYS A 8 -7.98 20.31 -42.25
N HIS A 9 -9.24 19.89 -42.13
CA HIS A 9 -10.30 20.24 -43.09
C HIS A 9 -11.49 21.02 -42.52
N SER A 10 -11.30 21.85 -41.49
CA SER A 10 -12.40 22.69 -41.00
C SER A 10 -11.98 24.09 -40.61
N VAL A 11 -11.41 24.87 -41.55
CA VAL A 11 -11.49 26.34 -41.51
C VAL A 11 -11.44 26.90 -42.93
N VAL A 12 -12.60 27.10 -43.56
CA VAL A 12 -12.85 28.24 -44.48
C VAL A 12 -14.35 28.56 -44.43
N VAL A 13 -14.73 29.58 -43.66
CA VAL A 13 -15.96 30.35 -43.93
C VAL A 13 -15.53 31.81 -43.98
N SER A 14 -15.31 32.28 -45.21
CA SER A 14 -15.06 33.66 -45.55
C SER A 14 -16.38 34.38 -45.82
N GLY A 15 -16.61 35.52 -45.13
CA GLY A 15 -17.46 36.61 -45.63
C GLY A 15 -18.62 37.05 -44.73
N GLY A 16 -18.48 38.23 -44.11
CA GLY A 16 -19.60 39.17 -43.93
C GLY A 16 -20.04 39.54 -42.51
N LEU A 17 -19.64 40.74 -42.09
CA LEU A 17 -20.26 41.68 -41.13
C LEU A 17 -20.60 41.29 -39.67
N ALA A 18 -19.93 42.03 -38.78
CA ALA A 18 -20.46 42.83 -37.67
C ALA A 18 -20.83 42.17 -36.32
N LEU A 19 -19.99 42.55 -35.34
CA LEU A 19 -20.30 42.95 -33.96
C LEU A 19 -20.82 41.92 -32.95
N THR A 20 -20.08 41.91 -31.84
CA THR A 20 -20.50 41.76 -30.44
C THR A 20 -20.78 40.35 -29.91
N GLY A 21 -19.87 39.92 -29.03
CA GLY A 21 -20.27 39.20 -27.82
C GLY A 21 -20.19 37.68 -27.88
N LEU A 22 -19.07 37.11 -28.33
CA LEU A 22 -18.76 35.72 -28.01
C LEU A 22 -17.76 35.72 -26.87
N GLY A 23 -18.32 35.73 -25.66
CA GLY A 23 -17.57 35.55 -24.43
C GLY A 23 -16.71 34.31 -24.56
N SER A 24 -15.43 34.47 -24.27
CA SER A 24 -14.47 33.37 -24.10
C SER A 24 -15.06 32.40 -23.09
N THR A 25 -15.68 31.32 -23.57
CA THR A 25 -16.02 30.19 -22.71
C THR A 25 -14.69 29.56 -22.32
N ASN A 26 -14.13 30.03 -21.21
CA ASN A 26 -13.10 29.32 -20.49
C ASN A 26 -13.69 27.96 -20.16
N LEU A 27 -13.38 26.97 -20.98
CA LEU A 27 -13.47 25.56 -20.63
C LEU A 27 -12.42 25.34 -19.54
N SER A 28 -12.71 25.82 -18.34
CA SER A 28 -12.09 25.36 -17.11
C SER A 28 -12.49 23.90 -16.99
N GLY A 29 -11.73 23.03 -17.64
CA GLY A 29 -11.82 21.59 -17.45
C GLY A 29 -11.74 21.36 -15.95
N CYS A 30 -12.82 20.83 -15.38
CA CYS A 30 -12.86 20.49 -13.97
C CYS A 30 -11.83 19.39 -13.75
N LYS A 31 -10.59 19.77 -13.39
CA LYS A 31 -9.62 18.86 -12.79
C LYS A 31 -10.20 18.52 -11.41
N GLN A 32 -11.13 17.57 -11.38
CA GLN A 32 -11.49 16.94 -10.12
C GLN A 32 -10.27 16.17 -9.65
N SER A 33 -9.62 16.70 -8.61
CA SER A 33 -8.63 15.93 -7.87
C SER A 33 -9.31 14.65 -7.37
N PRO A 34 -8.67 13.48 -7.52
CA PRO A 34 -9.24 12.24 -7.02
C PRO A 34 -9.64 12.37 -5.54
N SER A 35 -10.75 11.77 -5.14
CA SER A 35 -11.19 11.74 -3.73
C SER A 35 -10.31 10.86 -2.83
N PHE A 36 -9.28 10.22 -3.40
CA PHE A 36 -8.36 9.32 -2.75
C PHE A 36 -6.91 9.76 -2.96
N LYS A 37 -6.03 9.28 -2.07
CA LYS A 37 -4.59 9.44 -2.18
C LYS A 37 -3.97 8.13 -2.68
N ILE A 38 -2.79 8.24 -3.27
CA ILE A 38 -2.04 7.09 -3.83
C ILE A 38 -0.86 6.79 -2.90
N SER A 39 -0.71 5.52 -2.55
CA SER A 39 0.46 4.93 -1.89
C SER A 39 1.17 3.95 -2.82
N LEU A 40 2.38 3.55 -2.45
CA LEU A 40 3.15 2.52 -3.15
C LEU A 40 3.34 1.31 -2.23
N ALA A 41 2.83 0.15 -2.66
CA ALA A 41 3.14 -1.13 -2.02
C ALA A 41 4.52 -1.63 -2.45
N GLU A 42 5.33 -2.03 -1.48
CA GLU A 42 6.74 -2.39 -1.65
C GLU A 42 6.97 -3.56 -2.61
N TRP A 43 6.00 -4.48 -2.69
CA TRP A 43 6.06 -5.59 -3.65
C TRP A 43 6.13 -5.12 -5.12
N SER A 44 5.74 -3.88 -5.42
CA SER A 44 5.91 -3.29 -6.76
C SER A 44 7.38 -3.25 -7.21
N LEU A 45 8.32 -3.22 -6.26
CA LEU A 45 9.76 -3.18 -6.49
C LEU A 45 10.48 -4.46 -6.03
N HIS A 46 9.76 -5.56 -5.76
CA HIS A 46 10.34 -6.79 -5.20
C HIS A 46 11.56 -7.29 -5.97
N ARG A 47 11.55 -7.24 -7.31
CA ARG A 47 12.67 -7.73 -8.13
C ARG A 47 13.95 -6.93 -7.90
N SER A 48 13.83 -5.60 -7.90
CA SER A 48 14.97 -4.70 -7.71
C SER A 48 15.50 -4.71 -6.27
N ILE A 49 14.65 -5.00 -5.27
CA ILE A 49 15.11 -5.21 -3.90
C ILE A 49 15.81 -6.57 -3.78
N GLN A 50 15.21 -7.64 -4.32
CA GLN A 50 15.73 -9.01 -4.22
C GLN A 50 17.05 -9.22 -4.98
N ASN A 51 17.25 -8.52 -6.09
CA ASN A 51 18.49 -8.60 -6.85
C ASN A 51 19.58 -7.61 -6.38
N GLY A 52 19.30 -6.81 -5.34
CA GLY A 52 20.24 -5.86 -4.74
C GLY A 52 20.45 -4.57 -5.53
N GLU A 53 19.63 -4.27 -6.54
CA GLU A 53 19.65 -2.99 -7.24
C GLU A 53 19.19 -1.81 -6.36
N ILE A 54 18.31 -2.10 -5.39
CA ILE A 54 17.75 -1.14 -4.44
C ILE A 54 17.95 -1.69 -3.02
N ASP A 55 18.51 -0.87 -2.13
CA ASP A 55 18.50 -1.17 -0.69
C ASP A 55 17.08 -1.00 -0.14
N HIS A 56 16.64 -1.91 0.73
CA HIS A 56 15.31 -1.85 1.36
C HIS A 56 15.06 -0.49 2.06
N LEU A 57 16.07 0.07 2.72
CA LEU A 57 15.95 1.37 3.41
C LEU A 57 15.74 2.54 2.43
N ASP A 58 16.05 2.37 1.15
CA ASP A 58 15.85 3.38 0.12
C ASP A 58 14.45 3.34 -0.51
N PHE A 59 13.60 2.37 -0.15
CA PHE A 59 12.25 2.25 -0.70
C PHE A 59 11.43 3.54 -0.55
N CYS A 60 11.46 4.17 0.63
CA CYS A 60 10.73 5.43 0.88
C CYS A 60 11.26 6.58 0.02
N SER A 61 12.58 6.68 -0.14
CA SER A 61 13.19 7.75 -0.95
C SER A 61 12.83 7.59 -2.42
N ILE A 62 12.79 6.35 -2.91
CA ILE A 62 12.41 6.03 -4.29
C ILE A 62 10.93 6.33 -4.55
N ALA A 63 10.04 5.95 -3.62
CA ALA A 63 8.62 6.26 -3.69
C ALA A 63 8.40 7.77 -3.92
N ASN A 64 9.07 8.61 -3.12
CA ASN A 64 8.93 10.06 -3.22
C ASN A 64 9.66 10.63 -4.46
N ASN A 65 10.97 10.40 -4.57
CA ASN A 65 11.83 11.10 -5.52
C ASN A 65 11.61 10.65 -6.97
N LYS A 66 11.28 9.37 -7.20
CA LYS A 66 11.08 8.84 -8.56
C LYS A 66 9.62 8.81 -8.99
N PHE A 67 8.70 8.52 -8.07
CA PHE A 67 7.28 8.34 -8.41
C PHE A 67 6.38 9.46 -7.91
N GLY A 68 6.88 10.40 -7.09
CA GLY A 68 6.06 11.47 -6.51
C GLY A 68 5.02 10.96 -5.52
N ILE A 69 5.28 9.80 -4.89
CA ILE A 69 4.36 9.15 -3.95
C ILE A 69 4.85 9.37 -2.51
N SER A 70 3.99 9.96 -1.68
CA SER A 70 4.31 10.34 -0.29
C SER A 70 3.74 9.38 0.76
N ALA A 71 3.40 8.15 0.38
CA ALA A 71 2.94 7.12 1.30
C ALA A 71 3.35 5.72 0.83
N VAL A 72 3.71 4.83 1.75
CA VAL A 72 4.22 3.49 1.43
C VAL A 72 3.61 2.41 2.32
N GLU A 73 3.57 1.20 1.77
CA GLU A 73 3.12 -0.02 2.44
C GLU A 73 4.24 -1.05 2.33
N TYR A 74 4.80 -1.47 3.46
CA TYR A 74 5.97 -2.33 3.52
C TYR A 74 5.59 -3.81 3.37
N VAL A 75 6.55 -4.67 3.01
CA VAL A 75 6.41 -6.13 3.01
C VAL A 75 7.49 -6.74 3.88
N ASN A 76 7.08 -7.48 4.92
CA ASN A 76 7.98 -7.97 5.96
C ASN A 76 9.14 -8.84 5.44
N THR A 77 8.98 -9.52 4.31
CA THR A 77 10.00 -10.40 3.74
C THR A 77 11.29 -9.68 3.37
N PHE A 78 11.26 -8.37 3.14
CA PHE A 78 12.45 -7.58 2.82
C PHE A 78 13.25 -7.16 4.05
N PHE A 79 12.73 -7.38 5.26
CA PHE A 79 13.36 -7.06 6.53
C PHE A 79 12.97 -8.06 7.64
N PHE A 80 12.87 -9.35 7.26
CA PHE A 80 12.21 -10.39 8.04
C PHE A 80 12.83 -10.62 9.43
N ASP A 81 14.15 -10.45 9.55
CA ASP A 81 14.92 -10.58 10.78
C ASP A 81 15.03 -9.28 11.59
N LYS A 82 14.30 -8.21 11.20
CA LYS A 82 14.41 -6.85 11.75
C LYS A 82 13.18 -6.35 12.49
N ALA A 83 12.12 -7.16 12.61
CA ALA A 83 10.88 -6.77 13.29
C ALA A 83 11.11 -6.20 14.70
N GLU A 84 12.09 -6.75 15.42
CA GLU A 84 12.45 -6.38 16.80
C GLU A 84 13.81 -5.66 16.87
N ASP A 85 14.37 -5.22 15.74
CA ASP A 85 15.62 -4.44 15.73
C ASP A 85 15.30 -2.94 15.84
N PRO A 86 15.42 -2.33 17.04
CA PRO A 86 15.04 -0.94 17.24
C PRO A 86 15.92 0.03 16.44
N LYS A 87 17.17 -0.36 16.10
CA LYS A 87 18.04 0.50 15.29
C LYS A 87 17.55 0.51 13.85
N TYR A 88 17.21 -0.66 13.32
CA TYR A 88 16.71 -0.78 11.95
C TYR A 88 15.36 -0.08 11.77
N LEU A 89 14.41 -0.32 12.67
CA LEU A 89 13.09 0.34 12.61
C LEU A 89 13.21 1.86 12.78
N LYS A 90 14.13 2.34 13.64
CA LYS A 90 14.39 3.78 13.79
C LYS A 90 14.96 4.39 12.51
N GLU A 91 15.85 3.68 11.82
CA GLU A 91 16.40 4.12 10.55
C GLU A 91 15.32 4.19 9.46
N MET A 92 14.48 3.15 9.34
CA MET A 92 13.32 3.15 8.44
C MET A 92 12.43 4.37 8.68
N LYS A 93 12.06 4.60 9.94
CA LYS A 93 11.22 5.75 10.33
C LYS A 93 11.89 7.09 10.01
N THR A 94 13.18 7.22 10.32
CA THR A 94 13.95 8.45 10.08
C THR A 94 14.01 8.79 8.59
N ARG A 95 14.24 7.81 7.73
CA ARG A 95 14.25 8.01 6.27
C ARG A 95 12.87 8.36 5.72
N ALA A 96 11.82 7.68 6.18
CA ALA A 96 10.46 8.01 5.79
C ALA A 96 10.11 9.46 6.17
N ASP A 97 10.40 9.87 7.41
CA ASP A 97 10.17 11.23 7.90
C ASP A 97 11.00 12.27 7.10
N HIS A 98 12.29 11.99 6.83
CA HIS A 98 13.15 12.88 6.03
C HIS A 98 12.60 13.14 4.62
N HIS A 99 12.03 12.11 3.98
CA HIS A 99 11.44 12.21 2.65
C HIS A 99 9.95 12.63 2.66
N ASN A 100 9.39 12.98 3.82
CA ASN A 100 7.96 13.28 3.99
C ASN A 100 7.06 12.16 3.44
N VAL A 101 7.44 10.91 3.70
CA VAL A 101 6.70 9.71 3.28
C VAL A 101 6.01 9.10 4.49
N LYS A 102 4.71 8.86 4.38
CA LYS A 102 3.92 8.21 5.42
C LYS A 102 3.99 6.68 5.31
N SER A 103 4.40 6.02 6.39
CA SER A 103 4.23 4.58 6.58
C SER A 103 2.76 4.23 6.86
N LEU A 104 2.15 3.35 6.06
CA LEU A 104 0.73 3.02 6.18
C LEU A 104 0.47 1.69 6.86
N LEU A 105 1.10 0.62 6.37
CA LEU A 105 0.93 -0.73 6.89
C LEU A 105 2.15 -1.60 6.59
N ILE A 106 2.21 -2.76 7.27
CA ILE A 106 3.14 -3.84 6.94
C ILE A 106 2.33 -5.03 6.44
N MET A 107 2.67 -5.54 5.25
CA MET A 107 2.17 -6.79 4.72
C MET A 107 3.01 -7.94 5.30
N CYS A 108 2.35 -8.83 6.03
CA CYS A 108 2.97 -9.93 6.74
C CYS A 108 2.80 -11.24 5.96
N ASP A 109 3.87 -11.66 5.29
CA ASP A 109 3.97 -12.95 4.63
C ASP A 109 4.86 -13.90 5.45
N ASN A 110 4.76 -15.21 5.19
CA ASN A 110 5.63 -16.25 5.79
C ASN A 110 5.61 -16.37 7.33
N GLU A 111 4.57 -15.92 8.01
CA GLU A 111 4.41 -16.06 9.47
C GLU A 111 3.46 -17.21 9.89
N GLY A 112 3.04 -18.03 8.94
CA GLY A 112 2.10 -19.14 9.15
C GLY A 112 0.66 -18.83 8.71
N ASN A 113 -0.20 -19.84 8.79
CA ASN A 113 -1.60 -19.76 8.35
C ASN A 113 -2.49 -19.39 9.55
N LEU A 114 -3.17 -18.25 9.49
CA LEU A 114 -4.05 -17.81 10.57
C LEU A 114 -5.31 -18.67 10.71
N GLY A 115 -5.69 -19.44 9.68
CA GLY A 115 -6.74 -20.44 9.74
C GLY A 115 -6.23 -21.88 9.80
N ASN A 116 -5.03 -22.16 10.32
CA ASN A 116 -4.47 -23.51 10.32
C ASN A 116 -5.41 -24.51 11.05
N PRO A 117 -5.72 -25.70 10.50
CA PRO A 117 -6.55 -26.70 11.19
C PRO A 117 -5.88 -27.26 12.46
N ASP A 118 -4.55 -27.29 12.53
CA ASP A 118 -3.82 -27.60 13.75
C ASP A 118 -3.84 -26.38 14.69
N ALA A 119 -4.42 -26.55 15.87
CA ALA A 119 -4.58 -25.47 16.84
C ALA A 119 -3.23 -24.89 17.32
N ALA A 120 -2.21 -25.71 17.52
CA ALA A 120 -0.90 -25.25 17.95
C ALA A 120 -0.23 -24.41 16.84
N LYS A 121 -0.31 -24.87 15.58
CA LYS A 121 0.20 -24.09 14.43
C LYS A 121 -0.56 -22.79 14.21
N ARG A 122 -1.87 -22.78 14.46
CA ARG A 122 -2.70 -21.57 14.38
C ARG A 122 -2.33 -20.57 15.47
N ILE A 123 -2.11 -21.05 16.69
CA ILE A 123 -1.65 -20.21 17.81
C ILE A 123 -0.28 -19.61 17.51
N GLN A 124 0.67 -20.44 17.05
CA GLN A 124 1.99 -19.98 16.64
C GLN A 124 1.91 -18.91 15.54
N ALA A 125 1.04 -19.11 14.54
CA ALA A 125 0.85 -18.13 13.47
C ALA A 125 0.36 -16.80 14.03
N VAL A 126 -0.59 -16.78 14.97
CA VAL A 126 -1.03 -15.53 15.62
C VAL A 126 0.11 -14.85 16.35
N GLU A 127 0.85 -15.58 17.19
CA GLU A 127 1.94 -15.02 18.03
C GLU A 127 3.10 -14.49 17.19
N ASN A 128 3.40 -15.17 16.08
CA ASN A 128 4.39 -14.74 15.09
C ASN A 128 4.10 -13.33 14.53
N HIS A 129 2.84 -12.90 14.47
CA HIS A 129 2.45 -11.57 13.98
C HIS A 129 2.55 -10.46 15.03
N TYR A 130 2.74 -10.79 16.32
CA TYR A 130 2.78 -9.76 17.38
C TYR A 130 3.94 -8.78 17.15
N LYS A 131 5.15 -9.30 16.86
CA LYS A 131 6.33 -8.48 16.52
C LYS A 131 6.09 -7.54 15.35
N TRP A 132 5.32 -7.96 14.33
CA TRP A 132 4.99 -7.10 13.19
C TRP A 132 3.95 -6.05 13.52
N THR A 133 3.01 -6.37 14.40
CA THR A 133 2.01 -5.43 14.90
C THR A 133 2.70 -4.33 15.71
N GLU A 134 3.67 -4.69 16.56
CA GLU A 134 4.50 -3.75 17.32
C GLU A 134 5.42 -2.91 16.41
N ALA A 135 6.06 -3.54 15.42
CA ALA A 135 6.86 -2.82 14.42
C ALA A 135 6.00 -1.82 13.63
N ALA A 136 4.79 -2.21 13.21
CA ALA A 136 3.84 -1.33 12.55
C ALA A 136 3.47 -0.14 13.45
N LYS A 137 3.21 -0.38 14.74
CA LYS A 137 2.98 0.69 15.71
C LYS A 137 4.16 1.65 15.81
N PHE A 138 5.38 1.11 15.90
CA PHE A 138 6.61 1.90 15.99
C PHE A 138 6.82 2.79 14.76
N LEU A 139 6.58 2.25 13.56
CA LEU A 139 6.71 2.97 12.30
C LEU A 139 5.58 3.99 12.06
N GLY A 140 4.52 3.98 12.88
CA GLY A 140 3.36 4.87 12.73
C GLY A 140 2.35 4.40 11.69
N CYS A 141 2.39 3.12 11.33
CA CYS A 141 1.39 2.47 10.49
C CYS A 141 0.02 2.39 11.21
N HIS A 142 -1.04 2.22 10.44
CA HIS A 142 -2.40 2.00 10.95
C HIS A 142 -2.83 0.53 10.95
N SER A 143 -2.16 -0.33 10.18
CA SER A 143 -2.56 -1.74 10.04
C SER A 143 -1.36 -2.67 9.83
N ILE A 144 -1.61 -3.96 10.02
CA ILE A 144 -0.90 -5.05 9.35
C ILE A 144 -1.86 -5.79 8.41
N ARG A 145 -1.36 -6.20 7.25
CA ARG A 145 -2.08 -7.10 6.33
C ARG A 145 -1.62 -8.53 6.57
N VAL A 146 -2.55 -9.47 6.64
CA VAL A 146 -2.29 -10.90 6.91
C VAL A 146 -3.11 -11.80 5.98
N ASN A 147 -2.82 -13.09 5.97
CA ASN A 147 -3.61 -14.08 5.22
C ASN A 147 -4.83 -14.58 6.02
N ALA A 148 -5.86 -15.07 5.33
CA ALA A 148 -6.92 -15.89 5.91
C ALA A 148 -6.80 -17.37 5.50
N ARG A 149 -5.56 -17.86 5.27
CA ARG A 149 -5.34 -19.19 4.72
C ARG A 149 -5.77 -20.27 5.71
N SER A 150 -6.58 -21.20 5.22
CA SER A 150 -7.11 -22.34 5.98
C SER A 150 -7.24 -23.58 5.07
N GLU A 151 -7.63 -24.71 5.66
CA GLU A 151 -7.80 -26.00 4.99
C GLU A 151 -9.03 -26.75 5.56
N GLY A 152 -9.64 -27.63 4.78
CA GLY A 152 -10.84 -28.40 5.18
C GLY A 152 -12.12 -27.95 4.46
N SER A 153 -13.28 -28.23 5.05
CA SER A 153 -14.58 -27.83 4.49
C SER A 153 -14.72 -26.30 4.48
N TYR A 154 -15.62 -25.78 3.64
CA TYR A 154 -15.91 -24.35 3.56
C TYR A 154 -16.22 -23.73 4.94
N THR A 155 -17.08 -24.38 5.73
CA THR A 155 -17.44 -23.94 7.08
C THR A 155 -16.26 -23.99 8.03
N ASN A 156 -15.47 -25.06 8.01
CA ASN A 156 -14.30 -25.18 8.88
C ASN A 156 -13.30 -24.06 8.57
N GLN A 157 -13.08 -23.74 7.29
CA GLN A 157 -12.17 -22.67 6.91
C GLN A 157 -12.60 -21.30 7.43
N ILE A 158 -13.90 -20.99 7.36
CA ILE A 158 -14.45 -19.75 7.92
C ILE A 158 -14.22 -19.68 9.42
N GLU A 159 -14.57 -20.75 10.16
CA GLU A 159 -14.45 -20.78 11.62
C GLU A 159 -12.99 -20.65 12.07
N LEU A 160 -12.07 -21.38 11.42
CA LEU A 160 -10.66 -21.39 11.78
C LEU A 160 -9.97 -20.07 11.42
N ALA A 161 -10.25 -19.50 10.24
CA ALA A 161 -9.70 -18.20 9.88
C ALA A 161 -10.24 -17.10 10.80
N ALA A 162 -11.53 -17.10 11.11
CA ALA A 162 -12.13 -16.14 12.04
C ALA A 162 -11.51 -16.24 13.45
N ASP A 163 -11.25 -17.46 13.95
CA ASP A 163 -10.58 -17.69 15.25
C ASP A 163 -9.18 -17.04 15.28
N GLY A 164 -8.31 -17.35 14.31
CA GLY A 164 -6.97 -16.78 14.28
C GLY A 164 -6.96 -15.26 14.08
N LEU A 165 -7.79 -14.75 13.16
CA LEU A 165 -7.91 -13.32 12.91
C LEU A 165 -8.45 -12.57 14.13
N ARG A 166 -9.45 -13.13 14.84
CA ARG A 166 -10.00 -12.53 16.05
C ARG A 166 -8.93 -12.39 17.14
N ARG A 167 -8.17 -13.45 17.41
CA ARG A 167 -7.09 -13.44 18.42
C ARG A 167 -6.02 -12.40 18.09
N LEU A 168 -5.62 -12.31 16.82
CA LEU A 168 -4.66 -11.29 16.39
C LEU A 168 -5.23 -9.87 16.48
N THR A 169 -6.51 -9.69 16.13
CA THR A 169 -7.20 -8.40 16.22
C THR A 169 -7.31 -7.92 17.67
N GLU A 170 -7.57 -8.81 18.64
CA GLU A 170 -7.60 -8.45 20.07
C GLU A 170 -6.24 -7.91 20.55
N PHE A 171 -5.14 -8.52 20.10
CA PHE A 171 -3.81 -7.99 20.37
C PHE A 171 -3.59 -6.63 19.68
N GLY A 172 -3.93 -6.53 18.39
CA GLY A 172 -3.83 -5.29 17.62
C GLY A 172 -4.61 -4.12 18.23
N GLU A 173 -5.83 -4.36 18.71
CA GLU A 173 -6.68 -3.38 19.37
C GLU A 173 -6.01 -2.80 20.63
N SER A 174 -5.34 -3.65 21.42
CA SER A 174 -4.65 -3.22 22.65
C SER A 174 -3.53 -2.19 22.41
N ILE A 175 -2.97 -2.14 21.18
CA ILE A 175 -1.93 -1.17 20.79
C ILE A 175 -2.34 -0.24 19.64
N GLY A 176 -3.59 -0.31 19.21
CA GLY A 176 -4.20 0.56 18.19
C GLY A 176 -3.71 0.29 16.75
N ILE A 177 -3.57 -0.99 16.38
CA ILE A 177 -3.24 -1.44 15.03
C ILE A 177 -4.33 -2.36 14.52
N ASN A 178 -4.81 -2.10 13.30
CA ASN A 178 -5.82 -2.96 12.68
C ASN A 178 -5.18 -4.21 12.05
N THR A 179 -5.90 -5.32 12.06
CA THR A 179 -5.58 -6.51 11.27
C THR A 179 -6.51 -6.56 10.05
N ILE A 180 -5.94 -6.56 8.84
CA ILE A 180 -6.70 -6.62 7.58
C ILE A 180 -6.25 -7.83 6.74
N VAL A 181 -7.14 -8.33 5.89
CA VAL A 181 -6.91 -9.55 5.10
C VAL A 181 -6.73 -9.21 3.62
N GLU A 182 -5.77 -9.86 2.99
CA GLU A 182 -5.62 -9.98 1.53
C GLU A 182 -5.37 -11.44 1.16
#